data_AF-A0A9D9DVP4-F1
#
_entry.id   AF-A0A9D9DVP4-F1
#
_cell.length_a   1.000
_cell.length_b   1.000
_cell.length_c   1.000
_cell.angle_alpha   90.00
_cell.angle_beta   90.00
_cell.angle_gamma   90.00
#
_symmetry.space_group_name_H-M   'P 1'
#
loop_
_entity.id
_entity.type
_entity.pdbx_description
1 polymer ?
#
loop_
_entity_poly.entity_id
_entity_poly.type
_entity_poly.pdbx_seq_one_letter_code
_entity_poly.pdbx_strand_id
1 'polypeptide(L)'
;MTKYAYIDKGGTLHVVENKKTAEEYSANGKVVETEIPAERGFPVSKGEGIIVHSPEDMRFSATGGKITPIKEFADLYMALKER
;
A
#
# COMPACT_ATOMS: atom_id res chain seq x y z
N MET A 1 2.65 1.79 -16.03
CA MET A 1 1.43 0.95 -16.04
C MET A 1 0.62 1.32 -14.82
N THR A 2 -0.65 1.67 -15.00
CA THR A 2 -1.54 2.00 -13.88
C THR A 2 -1.77 0.75 -13.03
N LYS A 3 -1.55 0.88 -11.72
CA LYS A 3 -1.84 -0.12 -10.71
C LYS A 3 -2.95 0.37 -9.80
N TYR A 4 -3.44 -0.52 -8.96
CA TYR A 4 -4.55 -0.28 -8.05
C TYR A 4 -4.09 -0.53 -6.63
N ALA A 5 -4.18 0.51 -5.82
CA ALA A 5 -3.87 0.48 -4.41
C ALA A 5 -5.13 0.26 -3.58
N TYR A 6 -5.01 -0.51 -2.52
CA TYR A 6 -6.08 -0.74 -1.55
C TYR A 6 -5.49 -1.01 -0.16
N ILE A 7 -6.33 -0.90 0.87
CA ILE A 7 -5.98 -1.34 2.22
C ILE A 7 -6.68 -2.69 2.47
N ASP A 8 -5.93 -3.72 2.82
CA ASP A 8 -6.49 -5.04 3.12
C ASP A 8 -7.14 -5.08 4.52
N LYS A 9 -7.81 -6.19 4.85
CA LYS A 9 -8.49 -6.37 6.15
C LYS A 9 -7.56 -6.28 7.36
N GLY A 10 -6.27 -6.55 7.19
CA GLY A 10 -5.20 -6.37 8.18
C GLY A 10 -4.71 -4.93 8.31
N GLY A 11 -5.23 -3.98 7.52
CA GLY A 11 -4.85 -2.57 7.58
C GLY A 11 -3.56 -2.25 6.85
N THR A 12 -3.10 -3.12 5.94
CA THR A 12 -1.86 -2.96 5.18
C THR A 12 -2.14 -2.42 3.78
N LEU A 13 -1.30 -1.51 3.30
CA LEU A 13 -1.35 -1.03 1.92
C LEU A 13 -0.86 -2.10 0.96
N HIS A 14 -1.67 -2.41 -0.03
CA HIS A 14 -1.31 -3.26 -1.15
C HIS A 14 -1.48 -2.55 -2.47
N VAL A 15 -0.62 -2.89 -3.44
CA VAL A 15 -0.66 -2.35 -4.81
C VAL A 15 -0.59 -3.51 -5.79
N VAL A 16 -1.61 -3.64 -6.64
CA VAL A 16 -1.77 -4.76 -7.59
C VAL A 16 -2.10 -4.25 -8.99
N GLU A 17 -1.84 -5.07 -10.01
CA GLU A 17 -2.12 -4.72 -11.41
C GLU A 17 -3.59 -4.90 -11.80
N ASN A 18 -4.33 -5.75 -11.06
CA ASN A 18 -5.71 -6.08 -11.36
C ASN A 18 -6.67 -5.35 -10.41
N LYS A 19 -7.51 -4.47 -10.95
CA LYS A 19 -8.54 -3.74 -10.21
C LYS A 19 -9.49 -4.67 -9.44
N LYS A 20 -9.94 -5.76 -10.07
CA LYS A 20 -10.89 -6.70 -9.46
C LYS A 20 -10.30 -7.33 -8.19
N THR A 21 -9.01 -7.64 -8.20
CA THR A 21 -8.30 -8.10 -6.99
C THR A 21 -8.27 -7.01 -5.94
N ALA A 22 -7.95 -5.76 -6.30
CA ALA A 22 -7.97 -4.67 -5.33
C ALA A 22 -9.35 -4.47 -4.69
N GLU A 23 -10.42 -4.55 -5.48
CA GLU A 23 -11.81 -4.43 -5.01
C GLU A 23 -12.22 -5.59 -4.10
N GLU A 24 -11.83 -6.82 -4.43
CA GLU A 24 -12.16 -8.04 -3.65
C GLU A 24 -11.47 -8.08 -2.28
N TYR A 25 -10.23 -7.62 -2.21
CA TYR A 25 -9.42 -7.67 -0.97
C TYR A 25 -9.44 -6.36 -0.17
N SER A 26 -9.99 -5.27 -0.71
CA SER A 26 -10.14 -4.00 0.00
C SER A 26 -11.05 -4.14 1.21
N ALA A 27 -10.56 -3.74 2.39
CA ALA A 27 -11.30 -3.81 3.64
C ALA A 27 -12.55 -2.93 3.64
N ASN A 28 -12.51 -1.80 2.96
CA ASN A 28 -13.58 -0.80 2.92
C ASN A 28 -14.20 -0.64 1.52
N GLY A 29 -13.77 -1.46 0.54
CA GLY A 29 -14.18 -1.36 -0.86
C GLY A 29 -13.55 -0.19 -1.62
N LYS A 30 -12.65 0.58 -0.98
CA LYS A 30 -11.96 1.71 -1.62
C LYS A 30 -10.71 1.20 -2.34
N VAL A 31 -10.57 1.65 -3.59
CA VAL A 31 -9.44 1.37 -4.47
C VAL A 31 -9.05 2.67 -5.15
N VAL A 32 -7.75 2.95 -5.22
CA VAL A 32 -7.20 4.15 -5.83
C VAL A 32 -6.22 3.73 -6.92
N GLU A 33 -6.29 4.39 -8.08
CA GLU A 33 -5.31 4.21 -9.14
C GLU A 33 -3.98 4.86 -8.76
N THR A 34 -2.87 4.19 -9.04
CA THR A 34 -1.54 4.66 -8.68
C THR A 34 -0.50 4.22 -9.70
N GLU A 35 0.55 5.01 -9.84
CA GLU A 35 1.74 4.69 -10.62
C GLU A 35 2.87 4.12 -9.75
N ILE A 36 2.64 3.99 -8.44
CA ILE A 36 3.65 3.52 -7.49
C ILE A 36 4.11 2.11 -7.88
N PRO A 37 5.44 1.90 -8.04
CA PRO A 37 5.97 0.58 -8.33
C PRO A 37 5.67 -0.34 -7.16
N ALA A 38 5.46 -1.62 -7.46
CA ALA A 38 5.03 -2.59 -6.48
C ALA A 38 5.53 -3.97 -6.88
N GLU A 39 5.92 -4.76 -5.89
CA GLU A 39 6.42 -6.11 -6.04
C GLU A 39 5.77 -7.00 -4.98
N ARG A 40 5.26 -8.17 -5.39
CA ARG A 40 4.52 -9.12 -4.53
C ARG A 40 3.36 -8.48 -3.74
N GLY A 41 2.75 -7.43 -4.32
CA GLY A 41 1.63 -6.73 -3.72
C GLY A 41 2.01 -5.60 -2.76
N PHE A 42 3.28 -5.31 -2.53
CA PHE A 42 3.74 -4.21 -1.67
C PHE A 42 4.33 -3.07 -2.51
N PRO A 43 4.12 -1.80 -2.14
CA PRO A 43 4.80 -0.68 -2.79
C PRO A 43 6.31 -0.81 -2.64
N VAL A 44 7.07 -0.41 -3.67
CA VAL A 44 8.52 -0.52 -3.71
C VAL A 44 9.16 0.85 -3.65
N SER A 45 10.18 1.02 -2.81
CA SER A 45 11.02 2.22 -2.81
C SER A 45 12.48 1.80 -2.91
N LYS A 46 13.23 2.38 -3.84
CA LYS A 46 14.66 2.07 -4.09
C LYS A 46 14.96 0.57 -4.29
N GLY A 47 13.99 -0.19 -4.82
CA GLY A 47 14.13 -1.64 -5.06
C GLY A 47 13.73 -2.53 -3.88
N GLU A 48 13.27 -1.96 -2.77
CA GLU A 48 12.81 -2.72 -1.61
C GLU A 48 11.29 -2.60 -1.42
N GLY A 49 10.60 -3.72 -1.19
CA GLY A 49 9.18 -3.75 -0.87
C GLY A 49 8.93 -3.23 0.55
N ILE A 50 7.99 -2.30 0.69
CA ILE A 50 7.66 -1.64 1.94
C ILE A 50 6.28 -2.09 2.42
N ILE A 51 6.23 -2.61 3.64
CA ILE A 51 5.00 -2.91 4.36
C ILE A 51 4.52 -1.62 5.02
N VAL A 52 3.32 -1.16 4.67
CA VAL A 52 2.75 0.10 5.16
C VAL A 52 1.48 -0.21 5.95
N HIS A 53 1.54 -0.09 7.28
CA HIS A 53 0.39 -0.31 8.17
C HIS A 53 -0.31 0.99 8.56
N SER A 54 0.38 2.12 8.44
CA SER A 54 -0.18 3.47 8.65
C SER A 54 0.76 4.52 8.06
N PRO A 55 0.36 5.80 7.98
CA PRO A 55 1.24 6.88 7.50
C PRO A 55 2.57 7.01 8.26
N GLU A 56 2.65 6.50 9.49
CA GLU A 56 3.81 6.59 10.37
C GLU A 56 4.42 5.21 10.69
N ASP A 57 3.82 4.12 10.22
CA ASP A 57 4.27 2.74 10.46
C ASP A 57 4.56 2.04 9.13
N MET A 58 5.83 2.11 8.74
CA MET A 58 6.37 1.50 7.54
C MET A 58 7.57 0.63 7.88
N ARG A 59 7.73 -0.51 7.22
CA ARG A 59 8.80 -1.49 7.49
C ARG A 59 9.26 -2.17 6.21
N PHE A 60 10.54 -2.52 6.11
CA PHE A 60 11.05 -3.37 5.02
C PHE A 60 10.65 -4.85 5.17
N SER A 61 10.32 -5.27 6.40
CA SER A 61 9.95 -6.66 6.69
C SER A 61 9.01 -6.75 7.89
N ALA A 62 8.28 -7.88 8.01
CA ALA A 62 7.27 -8.06 9.06
C ALA A 62 7.86 -7.99 10.49
N THR A 63 9.09 -8.45 10.66
CA THR A 63 9.83 -8.45 11.93
C THR A 63 10.84 -7.31 12.05
N GLY A 64 10.96 -6.48 11.02
CA GLY A 64 11.91 -5.36 10.98
C GLY A 64 11.48 -4.17 11.82
N GLY A 65 12.43 -3.26 12.05
CA GLY A 65 12.15 -1.97 12.68
C GLY A 65 11.34 -1.04 11.78
N LYS A 66 10.77 0.01 12.38
CA LYS A 66 10.14 1.10 11.62
C LYS A 66 11.18 1.85 10.81
N ILE A 67 10.82 2.24 9.60
CA ILE A 67 11.63 3.09 8.73
C ILE A 67 11.11 4.52 8.78
N THR A 68 11.91 5.47 8.27
CA THR A 68 11.43 6.83 8.03
C THR A 68 10.25 6.78 7.06
N PRO A 69 9.09 7.36 7.42
CA PRO A 69 7.92 7.35 6.56
C PRO A 69 8.19 7.94 5.18
N ILE A 70 7.74 7.23 4.14
CA ILE A 70 7.80 7.67 2.77
C ILE A 70 6.52 8.45 2.48
N LYS A 71 6.65 9.76 2.26
CA LYS A 71 5.52 10.68 2.10
C LYS A 71 4.47 10.17 1.10
N GLU A 72 4.90 9.71 -0.07
CA GLU A 72 4.01 9.22 -1.13
C GLU A 72 3.16 8.03 -0.68
N PHE A 73 3.71 7.13 0.16
CA PHE A 73 2.99 5.97 0.67
C PHE A 73 2.04 6.36 1.80
N ALA A 74 2.42 7.36 2.60
CA ALA A 74 1.57 7.95 3.61
C ALA A 74 0.35 8.64 2.99
N ASP A 75 0.56 9.46 1.95
CA ASP A 75 -0.50 10.14 1.21
C ASP A 75 -1.46 9.13 0.57
N LEU A 76 -0.93 8.09 -0.09
CA LEU A 76 -1.75 7.03 -0.67
C LEU A 76 -2.55 6.26 0.39
N TYR A 77 -1.94 5.95 1.53
CA TYR A 77 -2.63 5.28 2.63
C TYR A 77 -3.77 6.14 3.18
N MET A 78 -3.55 7.44 3.38
CA MET A 78 -4.60 8.35 3.84
C MET A 78 -5.74 8.45 2.83
N ALA A 79 -5.42 8.59 1.54
CA ALA A 79 -6.41 8.61 0.47
C ALA A 79 -7.29 7.35 0.46
N LEU A 80 -6.76 6.19 0.87
CA LEU A 80 -7.51 4.94 0.96
C LEU A 80 -8.29 4.77 2.27
N LYS A 81 -7.89 5.46 3.34
CA LYS A 81 -8.52 5.37 4.66
C LYS A 81 -9.69 6.33 4.84
N GLU A 82 -9.63 7.51 4.22
CA GLU A 82 -10.72 8.49 4.28
C GLU A 82 -11.99 7.96 3.60
N ARG A 83 -13.14 8.05 4.27
CA ARG A 83 -14.46 7.66 3.77
C ARG A 83 -15.23 8.87 3.28
#